data_AF-T1BUR5-F1
#
_entry.id   AF-T1BUR5-F1
#
_cell.length_a   1.000
_cell.length_b   1.000
_cell.length_c   1.000
_cell.angle_alpha   90.00
_cell.angle_beta   90.00
_cell.angle_gamma   90.00
#
_symmetry.space_group_name_H-M   'P 1'
#
loop_
_entity.id
_entity.type
_entity.pdbx_description
1 polymer ?
#
loop_
_entity_poly.entity_id
_entity_poly.type
_entity_poly.pdbx_seq_one_letter_code
_entity_poly.pdbx_strand_id
1 'polypeptide(L)'
;MDRIPKETVDRLLDENRNHECGGSATCVRLEAIADLPTRFGTYQAVAFWNNHDQKEHAAFVHGDVVGRESVPVRVHSECLTGDAIGSLRCDCRDQLIESLTRIGQMEAGIVIYLRQEGRGIGFANKIRAYKLQDDGY
;
A
#
# COMPACT_ATOMS: atom_id res chain seq x y z
N MET A 1 -20.73 -7.85 -7.80
CA MET A 1 -19.69 -8.42 -6.92
C MET A 1 -18.52 -7.48 -7.11
N ASP A 2 -18.32 -6.61 -6.13
CA ASP A 2 -17.70 -5.31 -6.34
C ASP A 2 -16.19 -5.46 -6.12
N ARG A 3 -15.52 -6.00 -7.15
CA ARG A 3 -14.07 -6.19 -7.23
C ARG A 3 -13.64 -6.12 -8.68
N ILE A 4 -12.34 -5.94 -8.94
CA ILE A 4 -11.79 -6.00 -10.29
C ILE A 4 -12.14 -7.38 -10.89
N PRO A 5 -12.76 -7.43 -12.08
CA PRO A 5 -13.15 -8.67 -12.73
C PRO A 5 -11.96 -9.60 -12.93
N LYS A 6 -12.18 -10.92 -12.75
CA LYS A 6 -11.12 -11.93 -12.90
C LYS A 6 -10.40 -11.86 -14.25
N GLU A 7 -11.14 -11.71 -15.33
CA GLU A 7 -10.58 -11.56 -16.68
C GLU A 7 -9.66 -10.35 -16.80
N THR A 8 -9.98 -9.26 -16.08
CA THR A 8 -9.14 -8.07 -16.03
C THR A 8 -7.89 -8.31 -15.19
N VAL A 9 -8.02 -9.01 -14.06
CA VAL A 9 -6.88 -9.42 -13.22
C VAL A 9 -5.92 -10.31 -14.01
N ASP A 10 -6.43 -11.34 -14.68
CA ASP A 10 -5.63 -12.27 -15.48
C ASP A 10 -4.89 -11.53 -16.61
N ARG A 11 -5.59 -10.63 -17.32
CA ARG A 11 -4.96 -9.77 -18.34
C ARG A 11 -3.83 -8.90 -17.77
N LEU A 12 -4.07 -8.23 -16.63
CA LEU A 12 -3.06 -7.35 -16.01
C LEU A 12 -1.80 -8.13 -15.59
N LEU A 13 -1.98 -9.35 -15.06
CA LEU A 13 -0.87 -10.23 -14.69
C LEU A 13 -0.09 -10.70 -15.92
N ASP A 14 -0.78 -11.05 -17.00
CA ASP A 14 -0.13 -11.48 -18.25
C ASP A 14 0.64 -10.34 -18.95
N GLU A 15 0.07 -9.13 -18.98
CA GLU A 15 0.74 -7.93 -19.51
C GLU A 15 1.99 -7.57 -18.70
N ASN A 16 1.99 -7.81 -17.39
CA ASN A 16 3.12 -7.50 -16.51
C ASN A 16 4.17 -8.61 -16.41
N ARG A 17 3.85 -9.84 -16.83
CA ARG A 17 4.73 -11.02 -16.70
C ARG A 17 6.11 -10.82 -17.33
N ASN A 18 6.14 -10.16 -18.50
CA ASN A 18 7.36 -9.87 -19.25
C ASN A 18 7.66 -8.36 -19.28
N HIS A 19 7.22 -7.62 -18.27
CA HIS A 19 7.45 -6.18 -18.22
C HIS A 19 8.96 -5.90 -18.14
N GLU A 20 9.52 -5.36 -19.23
CA GLU A 20 10.89 -4.91 -19.31
C GLU A 20 10.96 -3.39 -19.18
N CYS A 21 11.66 -2.94 -18.14
CA CYS A 21 11.89 -1.53 -17.87
C CYS A 21 12.95 -0.98 -18.84
N GLY A 22 12.55 -0.27 -19.89
CA GLY A 22 13.49 0.42 -20.78
C GLY A 22 13.96 1.77 -20.20
N GLY A 23 15.26 1.93 -19.95
CA GLY A 23 15.89 3.23 -19.67
C GLY A 23 16.18 3.56 -18.19
N SER A 24 16.43 4.85 -17.89
CA SER A 24 16.77 5.37 -16.55
C SER A 24 15.56 5.82 -15.70
N ALA A 25 14.34 5.65 -16.21
CA ALA A 25 13.12 6.07 -15.53
C ALA A 25 12.70 5.08 -14.41
N THR A 26 11.93 5.57 -13.44
CA THR A 26 11.29 4.71 -12.44
C THR A 26 10.28 3.80 -13.12
N CYS A 27 10.49 2.50 -12.95
CA CYS A 27 9.67 1.43 -13.49
C CYS A 27 8.95 0.74 -12.34
N VAL A 28 7.65 0.48 -12.52
CA VAL A 28 6.79 -0.21 -11.56
C VAL A 28 6.19 -1.43 -12.24
N ARG A 29 6.36 -2.61 -11.64
CA ARG A 29 5.83 -3.88 -12.12
C ARG A 29 4.74 -4.36 -11.16
N LEU A 30 3.64 -4.86 -11.72
CA LEU A 30 2.62 -5.56 -10.95
C LEU A 30 3.03 -7.04 -10.81
N GLU A 31 3.23 -7.50 -9.58
CA GLU A 31 3.79 -8.82 -9.29
C GLU A 31 2.71 -9.87 -8.97
N ALA A 32 1.67 -9.47 -8.25
CA ALA A 32 0.61 -10.38 -7.84
C ALA A 32 -0.69 -9.65 -7.51
N ILE A 33 -1.82 -10.35 -7.65
CA ILE A 33 -3.14 -9.92 -7.20
C ILE A 33 -3.81 -11.10 -6.50
N ALA A 34 -4.42 -10.86 -5.33
CA ALA A 34 -5.22 -11.87 -4.62
C ALA A 34 -6.39 -11.24 -3.86
N ASP A 35 -7.48 -11.99 -3.70
CA ASP A 35 -8.57 -11.61 -2.80
C ASP A 35 -8.08 -11.63 -1.35
N LEU A 36 -8.37 -10.57 -0.60
CA LEU A 36 -8.00 -10.37 0.79
C LEU A 36 -9.23 -9.91 1.59
N PRO A 37 -10.03 -10.85 2.13
CA PRO A 37 -11.09 -10.51 3.07
C PRO A 37 -10.48 -10.01 4.38
N THR A 38 -10.99 -8.89 4.89
CA THR A 38 -10.51 -8.28 6.14
C THR A 38 -11.67 -7.89 7.04
N ARG A 39 -11.37 -7.55 8.29
CA ARG A 39 -12.34 -6.94 9.22
C ARG A 39 -12.82 -5.55 8.81
N PHE A 40 -12.17 -4.92 7.82
CA PHE A 40 -12.47 -3.56 7.36
C PHE A 40 -13.23 -3.53 6.03
N GLY A 41 -13.45 -4.69 5.41
CA GLY A 41 -14.01 -4.81 4.08
C GLY A 41 -13.33 -5.92 3.29
N THR A 42 -13.86 -6.18 2.09
CA THR A 42 -13.25 -7.13 1.15
C THR A 42 -12.36 -6.36 0.18
N TYR A 43 -11.10 -6.75 0.06
CA TYR A 43 -10.15 -6.11 -0.85
C TYR A 43 -9.60 -7.11 -1.84
N GLN A 44 -9.03 -6.60 -2.93
CA GLN A 44 -7.96 -7.26 -3.65
C GLN A 44 -6.65 -6.62 -3.23
N ALA A 45 -5.71 -7.43 -2.75
CA ALA A 45 -4.35 -7.01 -2.51
C ALA A 45 -3.58 -7.10 -3.82
N VAL A 46 -2.94 -6.00 -4.22
CA VAL A 46 -2.08 -5.90 -5.40
C VAL A 46 -0.67 -5.63 -4.93
N ALA A 47 0.27 -6.51 -5.28
CA ALA A 47 1.68 -6.31 -5.02
C ALA A 47 2.34 -5.63 -6.22
N PHE A 48 3.10 -4.57 -5.94
CA PHE A 48 3.91 -3.86 -6.92
C PHE A 48 5.37 -3.91 -6.52
N TRP A 49 6.28 -4.04 -7.48
CA TRP A 49 7.70 -3.84 -7.28
C TRP A 49 8.17 -2.63 -8.09
N ASN A 50 9.19 -1.91 -7.64
CA ASN A 50 9.80 -0.85 -8.44
C ASN A 50 11.33 -0.87 -8.40
N ASN A 51 11.96 -0.34 -9.45
CA ASN A 51 13.42 -0.29 -9.56
C ASN A 51 14.07 0.87 -8.79
N HIS A 52 13.30 1.81 -8.24
CA HIS A 52 13.81 3.00 -7.55
C HIS A 52 14.27 2.65 -6.12
N ASP A 53 13.43 1.96 -5.35
CA ASP A 53 13.80 1.51 -3.99
C ASP A 53 13.97 -0.01 -3.87
N GLN A 54 13.73 -0.75 -4.96
CA GLN A 54 13.87 -2.20 -5.06
C GLN A 54 12.98 -2.96 -4.07
N LYS A 55 11.88 -2.36 -3.63
CA LYS A 55 10.93 -2.98 -2.69
C LYS A 55 9.63 -3.35 -3.36
N GLU A 56 8.96 -4.27 -2.69
CA GLU A 56 7.53 -4.51 -2.89
C GLU A 56 6.72 -3.45 -2.14
N HIS A 57 5.63 -3.00 -2.74
CA HIS A 57 4.61 -2.13 -2.18
C HIS A 57 3.26 -2.79 -2.39
N ALA A 58 2.26 -2.38 -1.63
CA ALA A 58 0.92 -2.95 -1.76
C ALA A 58 -0.11 -1.88 -2.11
N ALA A 59 -1.14 -2.28 -2.85
CA ALA A 59 -2.41 -1.56 -2.88
C ALA A 59 -3.52 -2.50 -2.42
N PHE A 60 -4.42 -1.99 -1.58
CA PHE A 60 -5.63 -2.67 -1.18
C PHE A 60 -6.80 -2.01 -1.90
N VAL A 61 -7.32 -2.70 -2.90
CA VAL A 61 -8.38 -2.20 -3.79
C VAL A 61 -9.72 -2.74 -3.33
N HIS A 62 -10.67 -1.85 -3.03
CA HIS A 62 -12.07 -2.17 -2.78
C HIS A 62 -12.90 -1.79 -4.00
N GLY A 63 -13.91 -2.58 -4.35
CA GLY A 63 -14.75 -2.31 -5.51
C GLY A 63 -14.06 -2.60 -6.85
N ASP A 64 -14.81 -2.38 -7.93
CA ASP A 64 -14.23 -2.29 -9.27
C ASP A 64 -13.80 -0.86 -9.55
N VAL A 65 -12.50 -0.60 -9.67
CA VAL A 65 -11.95 0.75 -9.92
C VAL A 65 -11.65 1.01 -11.40
N VAL A 66 -11.82 0.01 -12.27
CA VAL A 66 -11.39 0.09 -13.67
C VAL A 66 -12.30 1.02 -14.45
N GLY A 67 -11.71 2.01 -15.14
CA GLY A 67 -12.45 2.98 -15.95
C GLY A 67 -13.26 4.00 -15.15
N ARG A 68 -13.14 4.01 -13.82
CA ARG A 68 -13.82 4.99 -12.96
C ARG A 68 -12.98 6.26 -12.82
N GLU A 69 -13.67 7.39 -12.77
CA GLU A 69 -13.08 8.67 -12.43
C GLU A 69 -13.25 8.95 -10.93
N SER A 70 -12.40 9.83 -10.38
CA SER A 70 -12.50 10.31 -8.99
C SER A 70 -12.54 9.20 -7.93
N VAL A 71 -11.86 8.08 -8.18
CA VAL A 71 -11.71 6.99 -7.21
C VAL A 71 -10.99 7.51 -5.95
N PRO A 72 -11.57 7.37 -4.74
CA PRO A 72 -10.89 7.76 -3.51
C PRO A 72 -9.61 6.95 -3.30
N VAL A 73 -8.49 7.65 -3.08
CA VAL A 73 -7.18 7.04 -2.84
C VAL A 73 -6.58 7.57 -1.55
N ARG A 74 -6.13 6.66 -0.68
CA ARG A 74 -5.23 6.97 0.44
C ARG A 74 -3.83 6.46 0.13
N VAL A 75 -2.83 7.30 0.34
CA VAL A 75 -1.42 6.86 0.38
C VAL A 75 -0.98 6.79 1.84
N HIS A 76 -0.44 5.64 2.25
CA HIS A 76 0.06 5.36 3.58
C HIS A 76 1.52 4.94 3.50
N SER A 77 2.39 5.65 4.21
CA SER A 77 3.78 5.23 4.38
C SER A 77 3.88 4.26 5.55
N GLU A 78 4.54 3.12 5.32
CA GLU A 78 4.80 2.08 6.30
C GLU A 78 5.34 2.65 7.61
N CYS A 79 4.76 2.20 8.71
CA CYS A 79 5.21 2.52 10.06
C CYS A 79 5.07 1.26 10.92
N LEU A 80 6.09 0.40 10.94
CA LEU A 80 6.08 -0.87 11.67
C LEU A 80 5.65 -0.70 13.13
N THR A 81 6.23 0.30 13.82
CA THR A 81 5.91 0.59 15.22
C THR A 81 4.46 0.98 15.43
N GLY A 82 3.88 1.77 14.53
CA GLY A 82 2.47 2.16 14.61
C GLY A 82 1.59 1.00 14.17
N ASP A 83 1.66 0.70 12.88
CA ASP A 83 0.75 -0.17 12.14
C ASP A 83 0.63 -1.57 12.76
N ALA A 84 1.77 -2.19 13.09
CA ALA A 84 1.79 -3.57 13.60
C ALA A 84 1.90 -3.64 15.13
N ILE A 85 2.81 -2.87 15.73
CA ILE A 85 3.13 -2.97 17.16
C ILE A 85 2.16 -2.17 18.04
N GLY A 86 1.48 -1.16 17.49
CA GLY A 86 0.54 -0.32 18.27
C GLY A 86 1.23 0.72 19.15
N SER A 87 2.35 1.27 18.68
CA SER A 87 3.05 2.38 19.33
C SER A 87 2.13 3.58 19.54
N LEU A 88 2.17 4.17 20.74
CA LEU A 88 1.49 5.42 21.08
C LEU A 88 2.29 6.68 20.71
N ARG A 89 3.49 6.53 20.14
CA ARG A 89 4.34 7.65 19.71
C ARG A 89 3.88 8.30 18.41
N CYS A 90 2.97 7.64 17.68
CA CYS A 90 2.41 8.13 16.43
C CYS A 90 0.99 7.59 16.24
N ASP A 91 0.21 8.24 15.40
CA ASP A 91 -1.16 7.88 15.07
C ASP A 91 -1.27 7.07 13.76
N CYS A 92 -0.16 6.60 13.18
CA CYS A 92 -0.13 5.90 11.89
C CYS A 92 -1.11 4.72 11.82
N ARG A 93 -1.23 3.94 12.91
CA ARG A 93 -2.16 2.82 12.97
C ARG A 93 -3.61 3.27 12.86
N ASP A 94 -3.99 4.30 13.61
CA ASP A 94 -5.35 4.82 13.61
C ASP A 94 -5.70 5.39 12.24
N GLN A 95 -4.76 6.10 11.61
CA GLN A 95 -4.92 6.59 10.24
C GLN A 95 -5.09 5.44 9.22
N LEU A 96 -4.32 4.36 9.33
CA LEU A 96 -4.42 3.20 8.44
C LEU A 96 -5.77 2.49 8.63
N ILE A 97 -6.16 2.24 9.88
CA ILE A 97 -7.44 1.60 10.22
C ILE A 97 -8.62 2.43 9.72
N GLU A 98 -8.59 3.74 9.95
CA GLU A 98 -9.64 4.65 9.50
C GLU A 98 -9.74 4.66 7.97
N SER A 99 -8.61 4.69 7.28
CA SER A 99 -8.57 4.70 5.81
C SER A 99 -9.13 3.42 5.21
N LEU A 100 -8.72 2.26 5.74
CA LEU A 100 -9.28 0.97 5.35
C LEU A 100 -10.78 0.95 5.63
N THR A 101 -11.20 1.25 6.86
CA THR A 101 -12.62 1.23 7.25
C THR A 101 -13.48 2.12 6.36
N ARG A 102 -13.06 3.36 6.09
CA ARG A 102 -13.80 4.29 5.22
C ARG A 102 -13.89 3.77 3.80
N ILE A 103 -12.77 3.33 3.21
CA ILE A 103 -12.76 2.81 1.84
C ILE A 103 -13.59 1.53 1.71
N GLY A 104 -13.54 0.64 2.70
CA GLY A 104 -14.33 -0.60 2.70
C GLY A 104 -15.84 -0.39 2.89
N GLN A 105 -16.27 0.85 3.16
CA GLN A 105 -17.68 1.26 3.21
C GLN A 105 -18.11 2.06 1.96
N MET A 106 -17.19 2.35 1.04
CA MET A 106 -17.48 3.03 -0.22
C MET A 106 -17.79 2.02 -1.33
N GLU A 107 -18.28 2.48 -2.48
CA GLU A 107 -18.51 1.60 -3.63
C GLU A 107 -17.19 1.11 -4.25
N ALA A 108 -16.16 1.95 -4.25
CA ALA A 108 -14.82 1.62 -4.69
C ALA A 108 -13.78 2.57 -4.08
N GLY A 109 -12.54 2.11 -3.92
CA GLY A 109 -11.43 2.93 -3.41
C GLY A 109 -10.13 2.14 -3.23
N ILE A 110 -9.03 2.86 -3.00
CA ILE A 110 -7.69 2.28 -2.95
C ILE A 110 -6.91 2.80 -1.74
N VAL A 111 -6.32 1.89 -0.96
CA VAL A 111 -5.26 2.22 0.01
C VAL A 111 -3.92 1.75 -0.54
N ILE A 112 -3.02 2.67 -0.86
CA ILE A 112 -1.65 2.38 -1.26
C ILE A 112 -0.77 2.36 -0.01
N TYR A 113 -0.09 1.24 0.23
CA TYR A 113 0.85 1.03 1.32
C TYR A 113 2.29 1.01 0.79
N LEU A 114 2.98 2.14 0.94
CA LEU A 114 4.36 2.31 0.50
C LEU A 114 5.32 1.87 1.60
N ARG A 115 6.25 0.95 1.27
CA ARG A 115 7.24 0.40 2.21
C ARG A 115 8.43 1.33 2.45
N GLN A 116 8.11 2.55 2.91
CA GLN A 116 9.01 3.67 3.11
C GLN A 116 9.14 4.03 4.60
N GLU A 117 9.46 3.03 5.42
CA GLU A 117 9.64 3.19 6.86
C GLU A 117 10.50 4.40 7.25
N GLY A 118 10.06 5.13 8.27
CA GLY A 118 10.75 6.30 8.80
C GLY A 118 10.86 7.46 7.80
N ARG A 119 9.91 7.62 6.88
CA ARG A 119 10.03 8.60 5.77
C ARG A 119 11.23 8.29 4.86
N GLY A 120 11.52 7.00 4.67
CA GLY A 120 12.59 6.52 3.80
C GLY A 120 13.96 6.32 4.48
N ILE A 121 14.16 6.76 5.73
CA ILE A 121 15.44 6.55 6.44
C ILE A 121 15.60 5.11 6.96
N GLY A 122 14.52 4.32 6.95
CA GLY A 122 14.48 2.96 7.43
C GLY A 122 14.30 2.84 8.95
N PHE A 123 13.93 1.63 9.38
CA PHE A 123 13.57 1.33 10.77
C PHE A 123 14.69 1.66 11.77
N ALA A 124 15.92 1.25 11.48
CA ALA A 124 17.04 1.46 12.40
C ALA A 124 17.28 2.95 12.72
N ASN A 125 17.22 3.81 11.69
CA ASN A 125 17.40 5.24 11.87
C ASN A 125 16.21 5.89 12.56
N LYS A 126 14.99 5.40 12.34
CA LYS A 126 13.82 5.81 13.11
C LYS A 126 13.98 5.54 14.61
N ILE A 127 14.47 4.35 14.98
CA ILE A 127 14.70 4.01 16.39
C ILE A 127 15.83 4.86 16.99
N ARG A 128 16.89 5.15 16.24
CA ARG A 128 17.93 6.12 16.67
C ARG A 128 17.33 7.50 16.93
N ALA A 129 16.45 7.98 16.05
CA ALA A 129 15.76 9.26 16.24
C ALA A 129 14.85 9.24 17.48
N TYR A 130 14.11 8.16 17.72
CA TYR A 130 13.32 7.98 18.94
C TYR A 130 14.17 8.03 20.20
N LYS A 131 15.37 7.43 20.18
CA LYS A 131 16.29 7.51 21.31
C LYS A 131 16.74 8.95 21.57
N LEU A 132 17.08 9.70 20.52
CA LEU A 132 17.45 11.12 20.67
C LEU A 132 16.30 11.94 21.27
N GLN A 133 15.06 11.69 20.83
CA GLN A 133 13.87 12.35 21.39
C GLN A 133 13.62 12.00 22.85
N ASP A 134 13.85 10.73 23.24
CA ASP A 134 13.76 10.31 24.64
C ASP A 134 14.81 10.99 25.52
N ASP A 135 15.95 11.34 24.92
CA ASP A 135 17.04 12.09 25.57
C ASP A 135 16.80 13.62 25.53
N GLY A 136 15.68 14.08 24.94
CA GLY A 136 15.25 15.47 24.94
C GLY A 136 15.73 16.33 23.76
N TYR A 137 16.22 15.70 22.68
CA TYR A 137 16.62 16.38 21.44
C TYR A 137 15.51 16.46 20.40
#